data_AF-A0A4Q1A494-F1
#
_entry.id   AF-A0A4Q1A494-F1
#
_cell.length_a   1.000
_cell.length_b   1.000
_cell.length_c   1.000
_cell.angle_alpha   90.00
_cell.angle_beta   90.00
_cell.angle_gamma   90.00
#
_symmetry.space_group_name_H-M   'P 1'
#
loop_
_entity.id
_entity.type
_entity.pdbx_description
1 polymer ?
#
loop_
_entity_poly.entity_id
_entity_poly.type
_entity_poly.pdbx_seq_one_letter_code
_entity_poly.pdbx_strand_id
1 'polypeptide(L)' 'MTAEKITVTIPFELKERLVVLKDELKTSMSFIYKEALESYLEKKEIEKFQKSALIMANIYEEDEELNSWANFEENIL' A
#
# COMPACT_ATOMS: atom_id res chain seq x y z
N MET A 1 -22.28 -7.11 12.46
CA MET A 1 -21.27 -6.91 11.40
C MET A 1 -22.04 -6.77 10.10
N THR A 2 -21.90 -5.66 9.38
CA THR A 2 -22.61 -5.42 8.12
C THR A 2 -21.73 -5.94 6.99
N ALA A 3 -22.22 -6.92 6.24
CA ALA A 3 -21.49 -7.49 5.11
C ALA A 3 -22.16 -7.06 3.80
N GLU A 4 -21.37 -6.51 2.88
CA GLU A 4 -21.83 -6.11 1.56
C GLU A 4 -21.36 -7.11 0.51
N LYS A 5 -22.24 -7.40 -0.46
CA LYS A 5 -21.92 -8.28 -1.58
C LYS A 5 -21.33 -7.46 -2.72
N ILE A 6 -20.15 -7.84 -3.16
CA ILE A 6 -19.54 -7.30 -4.38
C ILE A 6 -19.73 -8.25 -5.55
N THR A 7 -19.90 -7.69 -6.75
CA THR A 7 -19.88 -8.44 -8.02
C THR A 7 -18.89 -7.76 -8.94
N VAL A 8 -17.98 -8.53 -9.52
CA VAL A 8 -16.90 -8.00 -10.36
C VAL A 8 -16.82 -8.78 -11.66
N THR A 9 -16.43 -8.09 -12.73
CA THR A 9 -16.08 -8.72 -14.01
C THR A 9 -14.56 -8.82 -14.07
N ILE A 10 -14.04 -10.02 -14.33
CA ILE A 10 -12.61 -10.29 -14.47
C ILE A 10 -12.35 -11.08 -15.75
N PRO A 11 -11.12 -11.01 -16.30
CA PRO A 11 -10.72 -11.88 -17.41
C PRO A 11 -10.92 -13.35 -17.05
N PHE A 12 -11.32 -14.14 -18.05
CA PHE A 12 -11.62 -15.56 -17.85
C PHE A 12 -10.38 -16.33 -17.35
N GLU A 13 -9.23 -16.05 -17.92
CA GLU A 13 -7.96 -16.69 -17.60
C GLU A 13 -7.54 -16.38 -16.15
N LEU A 14 -7.85 -15.18 -15.66
CA LEU A 14 -7.60 -14.83 -14.26
C LEU A 14 -8.49 -15.66 -13.34
N LYS A 15 -9.78 -15.83 -13.68
CA LYS A 15 -10.70 -16.66 -12.90
C LYS A 15 -10.22 -18.11 -12.83
N GLU A 16 -9.76 -18.69 -13.94
CA GLU A 16 -9.26 -20.07 -13.96
C GLU A 16 -8.07 -20.25 -13.01
N ARG A 17 -7.08 -19.35 -13.08
CA ARG A 17 -5.92 -19.38 -12.18
C ARG A 17 -6.32 -19.26 -10.71
N LEU A 18 -7.29 -18.42 -10.40
CA LEU A 18 -7.81 -18.27 -9.04
C LEU A 18 -8.55 -19.52 -8.57
N VAL A 19 -9.28 -20.22 -9.44
CA VAL A 19 -9.94 -21.48 -9.10
C VAL A 19 -8.92 -22.57 -8.77
N VAL A 20 -7.85 -22.69 -9.55
CA VAL A 20 -6.75 -23.63 -9.25
C VAL A 20 -6.14 -23.31 -7.89
N LEU A 21 -5.79 -22.05 -7.64
CA LEU A 21 -5.23 -21.60 -6.37
C LEU A 21 -6.18 -21.88 -5.18
N LYS A 22 -7.49 -21.66 -5.38
CA LYS A 22 -8.53 -21.95 -4.39
C LYS A 22 -8.50 -23.42 -3.96
N ASP A 23 -8.35 -24.32 -4.93
CA ASP A 23 -8.34 -25.76 -4.71
C ASP A 23 -7.03 -26.21 -4.03
N GLU A 24 -5.89 -25.67 -4.45
CA GLU A 24 -4.57 -25.91 -3.84
C GLU A 24 -4.54 -25.49 -2.36
N LEU A 25 -5.03 -24.29 -2.06
CA LEU A 25 -5.05 -23.73 -0.71
C LEU A 25 -6.22 -24.26 0.15
N LYS A 26 -7.10 -25.09 -0.42
CA LYS A 26 -8.32 -25.60 0.22
C LYS A 26 -9.16 -24.48 0.86
N THR A 27 -9.31 -23.38 0.13
CA THR A 27 -10.02 -22.18 0.62
C THR A 27 -11.25 -21.88 -0.25
N SER A 28 -11.81 -20.67 -0.16
CA SER A 28 -12.96 -20.22 -0.96
C SER A 28 -12.60 -19.00 -1.82
N MET A 29 -13.36 -18.76 -2.90
CA MET A 29 -13.10 -17.57 -3.72
C MET A 29 -13.36 -16.27 -2.99
N SER A 30 -14.37 -16.24 -2.13
CA SER A 30 -14.64 -15.10 -1.27
C SER A 30 -13.45 -14.78 -0.37
N PHE A 31 -12.77 -15.81 0.15
CA PHE A 31 -11.57 -15.62 0.97
C PHE A 31 -10.43 -15.00 0.15
N ILE A 32 -10.13 -15.54 -1.04
CA ILE A 32 -9.07 -15.01 -1.90
C ILE A 32 -9.36 -13.56 -2.32
N TYR A 33 -10.61 -13.23 -2.67
CA TYR A 33 -10.97 -11.86 -3.01
C TYR A 33 -10.87 -10.91 -1.81
N LYS A 34 -11.24 -11.38 -0.62
CA LYS A 34 -11.13 -10.59 0.60
C LYS A 34 -9.66 -10.29 0.92
N GLU A 35 -8.80 -11.30 0.91
CA GLU A 35 -7.35 -11.10 1.12
C GLU A 35 -6.74 -10.16 0.08
N ALA A 36 -7.14 -10.29 -1.19
CA ALA A 36 -6.65 -9.41 -2.25
C ALA A 36 -7.05 -7.95 -2.02
N LEU A 37 -8.26 -7.70 -1.53
CA LEU A 37 -8.74 -6.35 -1.21
C LEU A 37 -8.03 -5.77 0.02
N GLU A 38 -7.86 -6.56 1.07
CA GLU A 38 -7.13 -6.15 2.29
C GLU A 38 -5.66 -5.84 1.97
N SER A 39 -5.00 -6.72 1.22
CA SER A 39 -3.60 -6.53 0.78
C SER A 39 -3.44 -5.29 -0.11
N TYR A 40 -4.44 -5.01 -0.96
CA TYR A 40 -4.41 -3.82 -1.81
C TYR A 40 -4.53 -2.53 -1.00
N LEU A 41 -5.37 -2.51 0.04
CA LEU A 41 -5.49 -1.36 0.94
C LEU A 41 -4.17 -1.08 1.67
N GLU A 42 -3.57 -2.12 2.27
CA GLU A 42 -2.28 -2.00 2.98
C GLU A 42 -1.18 -1.48 2.06
N LYS A 43 -1.08 -2.03 0.85
CA LYS A 43 -0.13 -1.55 -0.17
C LYS A 43 -0.33 -0.05 -0.46
N LYS A 44 -1.58 0.39 -0.59
CA LYS A 44 -1.88 1.81 -0.88
C LYS A 44 -1.59 2.74 0.28
N GLU A 45 -1.70 2.27 1.52
CA GLU A 45 -1.27 3.04 2.68
C GLU A 45 0.24 3.23 2.71
N ILE A 46 1.01 2.17 2.45
CA ILE A 46 2.46 2.24 2.35
C ILE A 46 2.89 3.21 1.23
N GLU A 47 2.29 3.10 0.05
CA GLU A 47 2.57 4.01 -1.08
C GLU A 47 2.28 5.48 -0.72
N LYS A 48 1.22 5.76 0.05
CA LYS A 48 0.92 7.11 0.54
C LYS A 48 2.01 7.60 1.48
N PHE A 49 2.42 6.79 2.45
CA PHE A 49 3.48 7.17 3.39
C PHE A 49 4.81 7.42 2.68
N GLN A 50 5.19 6.56 1.74
CA GLN A 50 6.40 6.74 0.93
C GLN A 50 6.34 8.04 0.13
N LYS A 51 5.20 8.35 -0.49
CA LYS A 51 5.02 9.60 -1.23
C LYS A 51 5.11 10.81 -0.30
N SER A 52 4.48 10.76 0.87
CA SER A 52 4.57 11.83 1.86
C SER A 52 5.99 12.04 2.37
N ALA A 53 6.73 10.97 2.64
CA ALA A 53 8.12 11.04 3.06
C ALA A 53 9.02 11.67 1.99
N LEU A 54 8.83 11.32 0.71
CA LEU A 54 9.55 11.93 -0.41
C LEU A 54 9.22 13.43 -0.55
N ILE A 55 7.94 13.80 -0.45
CA ILE A 55 7.53 15.21 -0.48
C ILE A 55 8.20 15.97 0.67
N MET A 56 8.21 15.39 1.88
CA MET A 56 8.83 16.03 3.04
C MET A 56 10.34 16.18 2.86
N ALA A 57 11.03 15.14 2.38
CA ALA A 57 12.47 15.20 2.10
C ALA A 57 12.80 16.31 1.10
N ASN A 58 12.03 16.43 0.02
CA ASN A 58 12.23 17.50 -0.96
C ASN A 58 11.95 18.90 -0.36
N ILE A 59 10.93 19.05 0.48
CA ILE A 59 10.67 20.30 1.19
C ILE A 59 11.84 20.68 2.10
N TYR A 60 12.43 19.72 2.82
CA TYR A 60 13.60 19.96 3.66
C TYR A 60 14.85 20.37 2.86
N GLU A 61 15.03 19.82 1.65
CA GLU A 61 16.16 20.17 0.79
C GLU A 61 16.00 21.57 0.16
N GLU A 62 14.77 21.96 -0.17
CA GLU A 62 14.46 23.24 -0.84
C GLU A 62 14.26 24.41 0.15
N ASP A 63 13.92 24.14 1.41
CA ASP A 63 13.68 25.15 2.44
C ASP A 63 14.96 25.47 3.23
N GLU A 64 15.57 26.63 2.93
CA GLU A 64 16.83 27.13 3.51
C GLU A 64 16.78 27.24 5.05
N GLU A 65 15.62 27.59 5.61
CA GLU A 65 15.47 27.70 7.07
C GLU A 65 15.49 26.30 7.67
N LEU A 66 14.64 25.38 7.23
CA LEU A 66 14.60 24.00 7.76
C LEU A 66 15.93 23.24 7.55
N ASN A 67 16.60 23.46 6.42
CA ASN A 67 17.91 22.88 6.13
C ASN A 67 18.98 23.36 7.13
N SER A 68 18.90 24.61 7.60
CA SER A 68 19.81 25.13 8.63
C SER A 68 19.56 24.51 10.02
N TRP A 69 18.31 24.16 10.36
CA TRP A 69 17.97 23.49 11.62
C TRP A 69 18.36 22.01 11.60
N ALA A 70 18.27 21.35 10.44
CA ALA A 70 18.68 19.95 10.27
C ALA A 70 20.20 19.75 10.40
N ASN A 71 21.00 20.77 10.08
CA ASN A 71 22.47 20.75 10.13
C ASN A 71 23.06 21.43 11.39
N PHE A 72 22.30 21.53 12.47
CA PHE A 72 22.67 22.33 13.66
C PHE A 72 23.88 21.78 14.47
N GLU A 73 24.43 20.60 14.14
CA GLU A 73 25.57 20.00 14.85
C GLU A 73 26.98 20.40 14.33
N GLU A 74 27.19 21.63 13.83
CA GLU A 74 28.54 22.10 13.47
C GLU A 74 29.12 23.24 14.32
N ASN A 75 28.50 23.61 15.46
CA ASN A 75 29.10 24.56 16.40
C ASN A 75 28.84 24.20 17.87
N ILE A 76 29.26 23.00 18.30
CA ILE A 76 29.55 22.74 19.72
C ILE A 76 31.07 22.80 19.89
N LEU A 77 31.58 24.02 20.07
CA LEU A 77 32.94 24.31 20.56
C LEU A 77 32.85 25.26 21.75
#